data_AF-A0A200R9W9-F1
#
_entry.id   AF-A0A200R9W9-F1
#
_cell.length_a   1.000
_cell.length_b   1.000
_cell.length_c   1.000
_cell.angle_alpha   90.00
_cell.angle_beta   90.00
_cell.angle_gamma   90.00
#
_symmetry.space_group_name_H-M   'P 1'
#
loop_
_entity.id
_entity.type
_entity.pdbx_description
1 polymer ?
#
loop_
_entity_poly.entity_id
_entity_poly.type
_entity_poly.pdbx_seq_one_letter_code
_entity_poly.pdbx_strand_id
1 'polypeptide(L)'
;MIEKISAKTVSVVKEGWSWWWEDYGSNISTSEDQKVAAGVSAVLLTVLITSWYIFRTRSKSMNSKRKLFPLPPGPRGLPLVGNLFSLEPDLHIYLTKLAQVYGPILKLQLGSKVCVVLSSSSLAKEVLRDHDAIFANRDSSIAALVSSYGGLDIGWSPINSEWRKLRKVFAHDMLSNKNLDSCYSLRREVVRQTVRDLYHNKINTPINIGEQEYS
;
A
#
# COMPACT_ATOMS: atom_id res chain seq x y z
N MET A 1 46.31 -11.50 34.69
CA MET A 1 46.11 -12.75 33.91
C MET A 1 45.29 -12.51 32.63
N ILE A 2 44.22 -11.71 32.70
CA ILE A 2 43.33 -11.39 31.56
C ILE A 2 44.03 -10.59 30.44
N GLU A 3 44.90 -9.63 30.76
CA GLU A 3 45.67 -8.88 29.73
C GLU A 3 46.61 -9.74 28.88
N LYS A 4 47.27 -10.74 29.48
CA LYS A 4 48.17 -11.64 28.74
C LYS A 4 47.40 -12.55 27.78
N ILE A 5 46.16 -12.91 28.11
CA ILE A 5 45.30 -13.71 27.22
C ILE A 5 44.81 -12.83 26.07
N SER A 6 44.40 -11.58 26.34
CA SER A 6 43.99 -10.62 25.31
C SER A 6 45.11 -10.31 24.32
N ALA A 7 46.34 -10.07 24.80
CA ALA A 7 47.48 -9.79 23.94
C ALA A 7 47.83 -10.97 23.03
N LYS A 8 47.74 -12.20 23.56
CA LYS A 8 48.03 -13.43 22.81
C LYS A 8 46.93 -13.76 21.78
N THR A 9 45.67 -13.47 22.09
CA THR A 9 44.60 -13.60 21.09
C THR A 9 44.70 -12.55 20.00
N VAL A 10 45.07 -11.31 20.35
CA VAL A 10 45.28 -10.25 19.35
C VAL A 10 46.47 -10.56 18.46
N SER A 11 47.58 -11.10 19.00
CA SER A 11 48.74 -11.48 18.19
C SER A 11 48.45 -12.64 17.24
N VAL A 12 47.75 -13.68 17.71
CA VAL A 12 47.37 -14.84 16.88
C VAL A 12 46.41 -14.45 15.77
N VAL A 13 45.45 -13.54 16.03
CA VAL A 13 44.55 -13.02 14.99
C VAL A 13 45.33 -12.15 14.00
N LYS A 14 46.29 -11.34 14.48
CA LYS A 14 47.10 -10.47 13.63
C LYS A 14 48.04 -11.26 12.72
N GLU A 15 48.72 -12.28 13.24
CA GLU A 15 49.62 -13.17 12.48
C GLU A 15 48.85 -14.11 11.55
N GLY A 16 47.72 -14.65 12.01
CA GLY A 16 46.91 -15.58 11.20
C GLY A 16 46.26 -14.92 9.98
N TRP A 17 46.10 -13.61 9.99
CA TRP A 17 45.57 -12.87 8.86
C TRP A 17 46.63 -12.05 8.08
N SER A 18 47.86 -11.92 8.59
CA SER A 18 48.88 -11.07 7.95
C SER A 18 49.27 -11.53 6.55
N TRP A 19 49.42 -12.85 6.40
CA TRP A 19 49.72 -13.50 5.13
C TRP A 19 48.68 -13.18 4.04
N TRP A 20 47.41 -13.02 4.40
CA TRP A 20 46.34 -12.81 3.41
C TRP A 20 46.39 -11.42 2.76
N TRP A 21 46.89 -10.37 3.43
CA TRP A 21 47.04 -9.04 2.83
C TRP A 21 48.48 -8.71 2.40
N GLU A 22 49.49 -9.34 2.99
CA GLU A 22 50.89 -9.23 2.54
C GLU A 22 51.08 -9.90 1.17
N ASP A 23 50.48 -11.08 0.94
CA ASP A 23 50.56 -11.82 -0.34
C ASP A 23 49.66 -11.21 -1.44
N TYR A 24 48.55 -10.56 -1.03
CA TYR A 24 47.69 -9.84 -1.96
C TYR A 24 48.35 -8.53 -2.44
N GLY A 25 49.14 -7.89 -1.59
CA GLY A 25 49.85 -6.64 -1.92
C GLY A 25 51.09 -6.85 -2.79
N SER A 26 51.78 -7.99 -2.69
CA SER A 26 53.01 -8.27 -3.45
C SER A 26 52.78 -8.75 -4.88
N ASN A 27 51.63 -9.37 -5.16
CA ASN A 27 51.31 -9.91 -6.49
C ASN A 27 50.61 -8.91 -7.43
N ILE A 28 50.19 -7.75 -6.93
CA ILE A 28 49.55 -6.68 -7.72
C ILE A 28 50.62 -5.66 -8.12
N SER A 29 51.39 -5.97 -9.16
CA SER A 29 52.39 -5.04 -9.71
C SER A 29 51.98 -4.43 -11.05
N THR A 30 50.96 -4.96 -11.72
CA THR A 30 50.41 -4.38 -12.95
C THR A 30 49.08 -3.67 -12.72
N SER A 31 48.88 -2.53 -13.38
CA SER A 31 47.64 -1.74 -13.28
C SER A 31 46.38 -2.49 -13.76
N GLU A 32 46.55 -3.63 -14.41
CA GLU A 32 45.50 -4.49 -14.95
C GLU A 32 45.01 -5.46 -13.87
N ASP A 33 45.91 -6.09 -13.12
CA ASP A 33 45.58 -6.99 -12.00
C ASP A 33 44.82 -6.26 -10.88
N GLN A 34 45.19 -5.00 -10.63
CA GLN A 34 44.52 -4.16 -9.63
C GLN A 34 43.07 -3.81 -10.05
N LYS A 35 42.82 -3.61 -11.34
CA LYS A 35 41.47 -3.36 -11.87
C LYS A 35 40.60 -4.61 -11.82
N VAL A 36 41.18 -5.78 -12.14
CA VAL A 36 40.48 -7.07 -12.07
C VAL A 36 40.11 -7.42 -10.62
N ALA A 37 41.04 -7.26 -9.67
CA ALA A 37 40.77 -7.50 -8.25
C ALA A 37 39.71 -6.53 -7.69
N ALA A 38 39.76 -5.25 -8.06
CA ALA A 38 38.72 -4.28 -7.70
C ALA A 38 37.34 -4.63 -8.30
N GLY A 39 37.29 -5.12 -9.55
CA GLY A 39 36.06 -5.58 -10.18
C GLY A 39 35.44 -6.79 -9.48
N VAL A 40 36.25 -7.80 -9.16
CA VAL A 40 35.77 -9.03 -8.49
C VAL A 40 35.25 -8.72 -7.08
N SER A 41 35.96 -7.88 -6.32
CA SER A 41 35.51 -7.46 -4.99
C SER A 41 34.22 -6.65 -5.03
N ALA A 42 34.04 -5.76 -6.01
CA ALA A 42 32.78 -5.03 -6.21
C ALA A 42 31.60 -5.99 -6.53
N VAL A 43 31.82 -6.99 -7.39
CA VAL A 43 30.78 -7.99 -7.71
C VAL A 43 30.41 -8.81 -6.48
N LEU A 44 31.39 -9.28 -5.70
CA LEU A 44 31.11 -10.02 -4.47
C LEU A 44 30.34 -9.19 -3.45
N LEU A 45 30.70 -7.91 -3.26
CA LEU A 45 29.97 -7.01 -2.37
C LEU A 45 28.53 -6.80 -2.83
N THR A 46 28.28 -6.64 -4.13
CA THR A 46 26.90 -6.48 -4.64
C THR A 46 26.06 -7.75 -4.44
N VAL A 47 26.64 -8.93 -4.64
CA VAL A 47 25.97 -10.23 -4.38
C VAL A 47 25.69 -10.41 -2.88
N LEU A 48 26.63 -10.03 -2.01
CA LEU A 48 26.44 -10.12 -0.56
C LEU A 48 25.37 -9.14 -0.05
N ILE A 49 25.35 -7.90 -0.56
CA ILE A 49 24.35 -6.89 -0.20
C ILE A 49 22.95 -7.33 -0.66
N THR A 50 22.83 -7.82 -1.90
CA THR A 50 21.55 -8.31 -2.43
C THR A 50 21.07 -9.56 -1.70
N SER A 51 21.97 -10.50 -1.40
CA SER A 51 21.67 -11.70 -0.62
C SER A 51 21.25 -11.37 0.82
N TRP A 52 21.97 -10.46 1.50
CA TRP A 52 21.60 -9.99 2.84
C TRP A 52 20.25 -9.27 2.84
N TYR A 53 19.98 -8.46 1.81
CA TYR A 53 18.70 -7.79 1.63
C TYR A 53 17.55 -8.78 1.43
N ILE A 54 17.74 -9.82 0.59
CA ILE A 54 16.78 -10.91 0.38
C ILE A 54 16.58 -11.71 1.69
N PHE A 55 17.66 -12.00 2.42
CA PHE A 55 17.59 -12.72 3.69
C PHE A 55 16.85 -11.89 4.75
N ARG A 56 17.11 -10.59 4.86
CA ARG A 56 16.44 -9.70 5.81
C ARG A 56 14.95 -9.54 5.51
N THR A 57 14.58 -9.43 4.24
CA THR A 57 13.17 -9.36 3.82
C THR A 57 12.45 -10.69 4.06
N ARG A 58 13.13 -11.84 3.88
CA ARG A 58 12.58 -13.17 4.25
C ARG A 58 12.53 -13.41 5.76
N SER A 59 13.51 -12.94 6.52
CA SER A 59 13.57 -13.10 7.99
C SER A 59 12.49 -12.30 8.71
N LYS A 60 12.16 -11.09 8.23
CA LYS A 60 10.98 -10.35 8.71
C LYS A 60 9.66 -11.10 8.47
N SER A 61 9.59 -11.92 7.43
CA SER A 61 8.44 -12.80 7.16
C SER A 61 8.38 -14.00 8.13
N MET A 62 9.53 -14.51 8.59
CA MET A 62 9.61 -15.70 9.47
C MET A 62 9.40 -15.41 10.96
N ASN A 63 9.63 -14.18 11.44
CA ASN A 63 9.52 -13.85 12.86
C ASN A 63 8.07 -13.61 13.36
N SER A 64 7.06 -13.73 12.50
CA SER A 64 5.65 -13.70 12.93
C SER A 64 5.11 -15.12 13.18
N LYS A 65 5.58 -15.76 14.26
CA LYS A 65 4.97 -17.01 14.77
C LYS A 65 3.76 -16.75 15.68
N ARG A 66 2.89 -15.81 15.30
CA ARG A 66 1.51 -15.81 15.85
C ARG A 66 0.76 -16.94 15.14
N LYS A 67 -0.18 -17.63 15.80
CA LYS A 67 -1.08 -18.59 15.14
C LYS A 67 -1.72 -17.89 13.94
N LEU A 68 -1.12 -18.02 12.75
CA LEU A 68 -1.65 -17.42 11.53
C LEU A 68 -2.81 -18.32 11.15
N PHE A 69 -4.04 -17.84 11.35
CA PHE A 69 -5.14 -18.34 10.56
C PHE A 69 -4.70 -18.33 9.09
N PRO A 70 -4.95 -19.40 8.34
CA PRO A 70 -4.58 -19.45 6.94
C PRO A 70 -5.19 -18.23 6.26
N LEU A 71 -4.34 -17.40 5.65
CA LEU A 71 -4.85 -16.26 4.91
C LEU A 71 -5.71 -16.77 3.74
N PRO A 72 -6.69 -15.98 3.29
CA PRO A 72 -7.43 -16.30 2.09
C PRO A 72 -6.51 -16.60 0.91
N PRO A 73 -6.94 -17.45 -0.04
CA PRO A 73 -6.19 -17.72 -1.26
C PRO A 73 -5.95 -16.42 -2.05
N GLY A 74 -4.93 -16.38 -2.90
CA GLY A 74 -4.69 -15.21 -3.75
C GLY A 74 -3.41 -15.31 -4.57
N PRO A 75 -3.25 -14.42 -5.56
CA PRO A 75 -2.07 -14.40 -6.41
C PRO A 75 -0.81 -14.12 -5.60
N ARG A 76 0.27 -14.82 -5.94
CA ARG A 76 1.59 -14.65 -5.32
C ARG A 76 2.23 -13.37 -5.86
N GLY A 77 2.45 -12.42 -4.97
CA GLY A 77 3.10 -11.14 -5.30
C GLY A 77 4.62 -11.24 -5.37
N LEU A 78 5.21 -10.27 -6.07
CA LEU A 78 6.66 -10.08 -6.14
C LEU A 78 7.22 -9.69 -4.76
N PRO A 79 8.50 -9.98 -4.48
CA PRO A 79 9.17 -9.47 -3.29
C PRO A 79 9.07 -7.95 -3.19
N LEU A 80 8.90 -7.41 -1.97
CA LEU A 80 8.77 -5.99 -1.62
C LEU A 80 7.49 -5.29 -2.11
N VAL A 81 7.13 -5.43 -3.39
CA VAL A 81 6.04 -4.69 -4.05
C VAL A 81 4.72 -5.45 -4.09
N GLY A 82 4.75 -6.77 -3.91
CA GLY A 82 3.56 -7.60 -3.96
C GLY A 82 2.94 -7.65 -5.37
N ASN A 83 1.64 -7.42 -5.44
CA ASN A 83 0.81 -7.47 -6.64
C ASN A 83 0.63 -6.09 -7.29
N LEU A 84 1.32 -5.03 -6.83
CA LEU A 84 1.14 -3.66 -7.33
C LEU A 84 1.35 -3.55 -8.85
N PHE A 85 2.37 -4.22 -9.39
CA PHE A 85 2.68 -4.21 -10.83
C PHE A 85 1.72 -5.04 -11.68
N SER A 86 0.95 -5.93 -11.06
CA SER A 86 -0.03 -6.76 -11.75
C SER A 86 -1.44 -6.15 -11.75
N LEU A 87 -1.62 -4.96 -11.17
CA LEU A 87 -2.90 -4.27 -11.15
C LEU A 87 -3.24 -3.72 -12.54
N GLU A 88 -4.45 -4.02 -13.02
CA GLU A 88 -5.01 -3.40 -14.23
C GLU A 88 -5.73 -2.08 -13.86
N PRO A 89 -5.80 -1.09 -14.77
CA PRO A 89 -6.50 0.17 -14.53
C PRO A 89 -7.98 -0.01 -14.13
N ASP A 90 -8.67 -0.97 -14.75
CA ASP A 90 -10.04 -1.33 -14.42
C ASP A 90 -10.09 -2.27 -13.21
N LEU A 91 -9.77 -1.70 -12.03
CA LEU A 91 -9.55 -2.47 -10.81
C LEU A 91 -10.74 -3.37 -10.45
N HIS A 92 -11.97 -2.89 -10.56
CA HIS A 92 -13.16 -3.68 -10.22
C HIS A 92 -13.36 -4.89 -11.16
N ILE A 93 -13.03 -4.76 -12.45
CA ILE A 93 -13.07 -5.85 -13.43
C ILE A 93 -11.97 -6.86 -13.10
N TYR A 94 -10.75 -6.38 -12.87
CA TYR A 94 -9.61 -7.20 -12.49
C TYR A 94 -9.87 -8.00 -11.21
N LEU A 95 -10.40 -7.36 -10.18
CA LEU A 95 -10.76 -8.02 -8.92
C LEU A 95 -11.86 -9.08 -9.11
N THR A 96 -12.81 -8.81 -10.01
CA THR A 96 -13.85 -9.80 -10.36
C THR A 96 -13.26 -11.02 -11.05
N LYS A 97 -12.35 -10.83 -12.02
CA LYS A 97 -11.62 -11.94 -12.68
C LYS A 97 -10.83 -12.75 -11.66
N LEU A 98 -10.14 -12.09 -10.73
CA LEU A 98 -9.42 -12.80 -9.66
C LEU A 98 -10.37 -13.59 -8.76
N ALA A 99 -11.53 -13.05 -8.43
CA ALA A 99 -12.50 -13.76 -7.59
C ALA A 99 -13.08 -15.01 -8.28
N GLN A 100 -13.16 -15.01 -9.61
CA GLN A 100 -13.53 -16.22 -10.37
C GLN A 100 -12.46 -17.32 -10.26
N VAL A 101 -11.19 -16.96 -10.11
CA VAL A 101 -10.07 -17.91 -10.02
C VAL A 101 -9.82 -18.39 -8.59
N TYR A 102 -9.81 -17.46 -7.63
CA TYR A 102 -9.41 -17.74 -6.24
C TYR A 102 -10.60 -17.88 -5.28
N GLY A 103 -11.81 -17.56 -5.72
CA GLY A 103 -13.03 -17.63 -4.93
C GLY A 103 -13.50 -16.29 -4.36
N PRO A 104 -14.59 -16.30 -3.57
CA PRO A 104 -15.29 -15.10 -3.12
C PRO A 104 -14.56 -14.29 -2.04
N ILE A 105 -13.50 -14.86 -1.45
CA ILE A 105 -12.59 -14.19 -0.52
C ILE A 105 -11.16 -14.42 -0.98
N LEU A 106 -10.46 -13.34 -1.30
CA LEU A 106 -9.09 -13.45 -1.82
C LEU A 106 -8.17 -12.38 -1.22
N LYS A 107 -6.88 -12.72 -1.18
CA LYS A 107 -5.81 -11.88 -0.67
C LYS A 107 -5.03 -11.22 -1.81
N LEU A 108 -4.76 -9.93 -1.68
CA LEU A 108 -3.78 -9.19 -2.47
C LEU A 108 -2.71 -8.56 -1.59
N GLN A 109 -1.46 -8.61 -2.02
CA GLN A 109 -0.36 -7.90 -1.37
C GLN A 109 -0.12 -6.58 -2.11
N LEU A 110 -0.31 -5.43 -1.46
CA LEU A 110 -0.06 -4.11 -2.02
C LEU A 110 1.16 -3.49 -1.31
N GLY A 111 2.37 -3.76 -1.82
CA GLY A 111 3.61 -3.43 -1.14
C GLY A 111 3.69 -4.10 0.24
N SER A 112 3.76 -3.30 1.29
CA SER A 112 3.77 -3.78 2.69
C SER A 112 2.38 -4.09 3.26
N LYS A 113 1.29 -3.67 2.59
CA LYS A 113 -0.08 -3.84 3.09
C LYS A 113 -0.74 -5.08 2.49
N VAL A 114 -1.52 -5.80 3.29
CA VAL A 114 -2.38 -6.90 2.82
C VAL A 114 -3.78 -6.35 2.62
N CYS A 115 -4.31 -6.51 1.40
CA CYS A 115 -5.69 -6.21 1.07
C CYS A 115 -6.48 -7.52 0.96
N VAL A 116 -7.67 -7.56 1.55
CA VAL A 116 -8.60 -8.68 1.40
C VAL A 116 -9.79 -8.19 0.60
N VAL A 117 -10.12 -8.91 -0.47
CA VAL A 117 -11.21 -8.58 -1.38
C VAL A 117 -12.35 -9.57 -1.14
N LEU A 118 -13.55 -9.02 -1.00
CA LEU A 118 -14.79 -9.76 -0.77
C LEU A 118 -15.69 -9.59 -2.00
N SER A 119 -16.04 -10.70 -2.64
CA SER A 119 -16.81 -10.72 -3.88
C SER A 119 -18.13 -11.49 -3.74
N SER A 120 -18.65 -11.61 -2.52
CA SER A 120 -19.94 -12.25 -2.21
C SER A 120 -20.79 -11.39 -1.29
N SER A 121 -22.10 -11.36 -1.54
CA SER A 121 -23.07 -10.61 -0.73
C SER A 121 -23.15 -11.11 0.70
N SER A 122 -23.05 -12.43 0.90
CA SER A 122 -23.03 -13.05 2.23
C SER A 122 -21.84 -12.57 3.08
N LEU A 123 -20.63 -12.59 2.51
CA LEU A 123 -19.41 -12.09 3.14
C LEU A 123 -19.47 -10.57 3.38
N ALA A 124 -20.00 -9.82 2.42
CA ALA A 124 -20.18 -8.38 2.57
C ALA A 124 -21.14 -8.06 3.72
N LYS A 125 -22.22 -8.83 3.89
CA LYS A 125 -23.12 -8.69 5.04
C LYS A 125 -22.41 -9.00 6.35
N GLU A 126 -21.67 -10.10 6.41
CA GLU A 126 -20.94 -10.50 7.61
C GLU A 126 -19.95 -9.40 8.05
N VAL A 127 -19.20 -8.82 7.11
CA VAL A 127 -18.20 -7.79 7.39
C VAL A 127 -18.80 -6.40 7.64
N LEU A 128 -19.78 -5.98 6.84
CA LEU A 128 -20.33 -4.63 6.86
C LEU A 128 -21.53 -4.45 7.80
N ARG A 129 -22.11 -5.54 8.31
CA ARG A 129 -23.28 -5.51 9.21
C ARG A 129 -23.05 -6.30 10.49
N ASP A 130 -22.67 -7.57 10.37
CA ASP A 130 -22.62 -8.46 11.55
C ASP A 130 -21.34 -8.20 12.38
N HIS A 131 -20.26 -7.74 11.74
CA HIS A 131 -18.97 -7.37 12.34
C HIS A 131 -18.53 -5.95 12.01
N ASP A 132 -19.48 -5.04 11.77
CA ASP A 132 -19.21 -3.66 11.36
C ASP A 132 -18.28 -2.92 12.32
N ALA A 133 -18.46 -3.09 13.64
CA ALA A 133 -17.63 -2.44 14.66
C ALA A 133 -16.14 -2.80 14.56
N ILE A 134 -15.80 -3.98 14.03
CA ILE A 134 -14.42 -4.44 13.85
C ILE A 134 -13.83 -3.84 12.57
N PHE A 135 -14.61 -3.81 11.49
CA PHE A 135 -14.15 -3.45 10.15
C PHE A 135 -14.43 -2.00 9.72
N ALA A 136 -15.11 -1.22 10.56
CA ALA A 136 -15.51 0.13 10.18
C ALA A 136 -14.36 1.15 10.17
N ASN A 137 -13.25 0.89 10.87
CA ASN A 137 -12.09 1.76 10.84
C ASN A 137 -11.32 1.59 9.52
N ARG A 138 -10.93 2.72 8.93
CA ARG A 138 -10.23 2.78 7.63
C ARG A 138 -8.77 3.11 7.84
N ASP A 139 -7.92 2.53 7.00
CA ASP A 139 -6.51 2.92 6.89
C ASP A 139 -6.41 4.10 5.92
N SER A 140 -6.35 5.32 6.48
CA SER A 140 -6.35 6.55 5.71
C SER A 140 -5.03 6.75 4.98
N SER A 141 -5.11 6.96 3.66
CA SER A 141 -3.95 7.38 2.87
C SER A 141 -3.56 8.82 3.22
N ILE A 142 -2.34 9.24 2.88
CA ILE A 142 -1.91 10.63 3.09
C ILE A 142 -2.83 11.59 2.33
N ALA A 143 -3.20 11.25 1.10
CA ALA A 143 -4.14 12.05 0.30
C ALA A 143 -5.50 12.18 1.00
N ALA A 144 -6.02 11.09 1.57
CA ALA A 144 -7.26 11.10 2.33
C ALA A 144 -7.16 12.00 3.57
N LEU A 145 -6.05 11.94 4.33
CA LEU A 145 -5.85 12.80 5.49
C LEU A 145 -5.80 14.28 5.09
N VAL A 146 -5.13 14.62 4.00
CA VAL A 146 -5.07 16.00 3.51
C VAL A 146 -6.45 16.50 3.08
N SER A 147 -7.23 15.70 2.35
CA SER A 147 -8.56 16.11 1.90
C SER A 147 -9.62 16.12 3.01
N SER A 148 -9.38 15.45 4.12
CA SER A 148 -10.31 15.31 5.25
C SER A 148 -9.90 16.09 6.50
N TYR A 149 -9.08 17.13 6.36
CA TYR A 149 -8.61 17.96 7.48
C TYR A 149 -7.97 17.13 8.61
N GLY A 150 -7.17 16.14 8.24
CA GLY A 150 -6.51 15.22 9.17
C GLY A 150 -7.37 14.03 9.61
N GLY A 151 -8.44 13.69 8.88
CA GLY A 151 -9.35 12.59 9.25
C GLY A 151 -10.38 12.99 10.31
N LEU A 152 -10.84 14.25 10.28
CA LEU A 152 -11.85 14.77 11.19
C LEU A 152 -13.25 14.85 10.56
N ASP A 153 -13.38 14.42 9.30
CA ASP A 153 -14.62 14.39 8.55
C ASP A 153 -15.46 13.13 8.83
N ILE A 154 -16.64 13.04 8.22
CA ILE A 154 -17.53 11.87 8.38
C ILE A 154 -17.00 10.66 7.58
N GLY A 155 -16.19 10.86 6.55
CA GLY A 155 -15.70 9.81 5.66
C GLY A 155 -14.50 9.03 6.20
N TRP A 156 -13.49 9.74 6.73
CA TRP A 156 -12.18 9.17 7.10
C TRP A 156 -11.89 9.17 8.60
N SER A 157 -12.75 9.78 9.44
CA SER A 157 -12.58 9.73 10.89
C SER A 157 -12.84 8.33 11.46
N PRO A 158 -12.04 7.86 12.43
CA PRO A 158 -12.28 6.60 13.11
C PRO A 158 -13.61 6.63 13.89
N ILE A 159 -14.21 5.45 14.10
CA ILE A 159 -15.44 5.38 14.90
C ILE A 159 -15.15 5.81 16.35
N ASN A 160 -15.72 6.95 16.73
CA ASN A 160 -15.67 7.49 18.08
C ASN A 160 -16.98 8.22 18.42
N SER A 161 -17.07 8.83 19.61
CA SER A 161 -18.26 9.60 20.01
C SER A 161 -18.51 10.81 19.11
N GLU A 162 -17.46 11.50 18.66
CA GLU A 162 -17.58 12.69 17.81
C GLU A 162 -18.08 12.34 16.41
N TRP A 163 -17.53 11.30 15.79
CA TRP A 163 -18.01 10.79 14.51
C TRP A 163 -19.49 10.41 14.57
N ARG A 164 -19.94 9.77 15.66
CA ARG A 164 -21.37 9.42 15.85
C ARG A 164 -22.26 10.67 15.95
N LYS A 165 -21.79 11.74 16.62
CA LYS A 165 -22.51 13.02 16.68
C LYS A 165 -22.60 13.66 15.31
N LEU A 166 -21.48 13.77 14.59
CA LEU A 166 -21.42 14.33 13.24
C LEU A 166 -22.33 13.56 12.28
N ARG A 167 -22.28 12.23 12.30
CA ARG A 167 -23.15 11.38 11.47
C ARG A 167 -24.63 11.55 11.82
N LYS A 168 -24.96 11.71 13.11
CA LYS A 168 -26.33 11.97 13.55
C LYS A 168 -26.85 13.30 13.00
N VAL A 169 -26.08 14.38 13.14
CA VAL A 169 -26.44 15.71 12.61
C VAL A 169 -26.56 15.65 11.08
N PHE A 170 -25.60 15.04 10.41
CA PHE A 170 -25.61 14.92 8.95
C PHE A 170 -26.85 14.15 8.45
N ALA A 171 -27.16 13.00 9.03
CA ALA A 171 -28.32 12.20 8.61
C ALA A 171 -29.66 12.83 9.01
N HIS A 172 -29.75 13.38 10.22
CA HIS A 172 -31.01 13.90 10.77
C HIS A 172 -31.33 15.31 10.29
N ASP A 173 -30.33 16.17 10.12
CA ASP A 173 -30.57 17.55 9.76
C ASP A 173 -30.28 17.74 8.27
N MET A 174 -29.08 17.44 7.78
CA MET A 174 -28.68 17.76 6.40
C MET A 174 -29.36 16.88 5.34
N LEU A 175 -29.40 15.56 5.55
CA LEU A 175 -30.00 14.60 4.62
C LEU A 175 -31.45 14.21 4.96
N SER A 176 -32.13 14.99 5.79
CA SER A 176 -33.55 14.77 6.06
C SER A 176 -34.43 15.09 4.86
N ASN A 177 -35.57 14.41 4.73
CA ASN A 177 -36.56 14.72 3.70
C ASN A 177 -36.94 16.21 3.72
N LYS A 178 -37.14 16.79 4.91
CA LYS A 178 -37.46 18.22 5.08
C LYS A 178 -36.38 19.12 4.45
N ASN A 179 -35.11 18.87 4.74
CA ASN A 179 -34.04 19.70 4.17
C ASN A 179 -33.86 19.44 2.67
N LEU A 180 -33.94 18.19 2.22
CA LEU A 180 -33.88 17.85 0.80
C LEU A 180 -35.01 18.53 0.01
N ASP A 181 -36.22 18.56 0.55
CA ASP A 181 -37.37 19.25 -0.07
C ASP A 181 -37.18 20.77 -0.06
N SER A 182 -36.64 21.33 1.03
CA SER A 182 -36.34 22.76 1.09
C SER A 182 -35.30 23.20 0.04
N CYS A 183 -34.33 22.34 -0.28
CA CYS A 183 -33.32 22.58 -1.29
C CYS A 183 -33.77 22.20 -2.72
N TYR A 184 -35.00 21.69 -2.90
CA TYR A 184 -35.48 21.24 -4.19
C TYR A 184 -35.52 22.36 -5.23
N SER A 185 -36.02 23.54 -4.86
CA SER A 185 -36.12 24.69 -5.78
C SER A 185 -34.76 25.11 -6.31
N LEU A 186 -33.74 25.16 -5.45
CA LEU A 186 -32.37 25.50 -5.83
C LEU A 186 -31.78 24.46 -6.79
N ARG A 187 -31.86 23.17 -6.45
CA ARG A 187 -31.37 22.09 -7.33
C ARG A 187 -32.07 22.12 -8.69
N ARG A 188 -33.38 22.35 -8.68
CA ARG A 188 -34.18 22.48 -9.91
C ARG A 188 -33.75 23.68 -10.75
N GLU A 189 -33.39 24.80 -10.12
CA GLU A 189 -32.93 25.98 -10.84
C GLU A 189 -31.58 25.75 -11.51
N VAL A 190 -30.61 25.16 -10.80
CA VAL A 190 -29.31 24.80 -11.38
C VAL A 190 -29.49 23.90 -12.59
N VAL A 191 -30.28 22.83 -12.47
CA VAL A 191 -30.55 21.91 -13.59
C VAL A 191 -31.20 22.64 -14.78
N ARG A 192 -32.16 23.54 -14.52
CA ARG A 192 -32.82 24.32 -15.58
C ARG A 192 -31.87 25.28 -16.27
N GLN A 193 -30.98 25.92 -15.50
CA GLN A 193 -29.96 26.79 -16.04
C GLN A 193 -29.01 26.01 -16.93
N THR A 194 -28.51 24.87 -16.47
CA THR A 194 -27.67 23.96 -17.27
C THR A 194 -28.37 23.56 -18.57
N VAL A 195 -29.63 23.13 -18.51
CA VAL A 195 -30.40 22.73 -19.70
C VAL A 195 -30.60 23.91 -20.65
N ARG A 196 -30.91 25.09 -20.13
CA ARG A 196 -31.08 26.31 -20.92
C ARG A 196 -29.77 26.70 -21.62
N ASP A 197 -28.65 26.63 -20.92
CA ASP A 197 -27.32 26.96 -21.46
C ASP A 197 -26.90 25.98 -22.56
N LEU A 198 -27.15 24.68 -22.36
CA LEU A 198 -26.93 23.67 -23.39
C LEU A 198 -27.80 23.92 -24.62
N TYR A 199 -29.07 24.27 -24.41
CA TYR A 199 -30.00 24.56 -25.50
C TYR A 199 -29.60 25.82 -26.28
N HIS A 200 -29.13 26.88 -25.63
CA HIS A 200 -28.78 28.09 -26.39
C HIS A 200 -27.39 28.05 -27.01
N ASN A 201 -26.41 27.43 -26.32
CA ASN A 201 -25.00 27.56 -26.70
C ASN A 201 -24.39 26.30 -27.32
N LYS A 202 -25.05 25.13 -27.20
CA LYS A 202 -24.48 23.83 -27.61
C LYS A 202 -25.44 22.99 -28.46
N ILE A 203 -26.38 23.63 -29.17
CA ILE A 203 -27.21 22.93 -30.17
C ILE A 203 -26.33 22.40 -31.31
N ASN A 204 -26.55 21.15 -31.70
CA ASN A 204 -25.83 20.43 -32.77
C ASN A 204 -24.32 20.25 -32.54
N THR A 205 -23.83 20.44 -31.31
CA THR A 205 -22.44 20.11 -30.95
C THR A 205 -22.41 18.87 -30.06
N PRO A 206 -21.37 18.01 -30.19
CA PRO A 206 -21.18 16.92 -29.26
C PRO A 206 -20.92 17.48 -27.85
N ILE A 207 -21.69 17.01 -26.86
CA ILE A 207 -21.59 17.44 -25.47
C ILE A 207 -20.95 16.34 -24.63
N ASN A 208 -19.88 16.69 -23.90
CA ASN A 208 -19.34 15.84 -22.84
C ASN A 208 -20.09 16.13 -21.53
N ILE A 209 -20.96 15.20 -21.13
CA ILE A 209 -21.75 15.33 -19.89
C ILE A 209 -20.84 15.36 -18.64
N GLY A 210 -19.70 14.65 -18.68
CA GLY A 210 -18.77 14.61 -17.56
C GLY A 210 -18.13 15.97 -17.26
N GLU A 211 -17.88 16.79 -18.29
CA GLU A 211 -17.41 18.18 -18.09
C GLU A 211 -18.52 19.10 -17.60
N GLN A 212 -19.77 18.79 -17.93
CA GLN A 212 -20.94 19.59 -17.54
C GLN A 212 -21.32 19.42 -16.07
N GLU A 213 -20.90 18.33 -15.41
CA GLU A 213 -21.15 18.07 -13.99
C GLU A 213 -20.36 19.03 -13.07
N TYR A 214 -19.25 19.60 -13.55
CA TYR A 214 -18.34 20.45 -12.76
C TYR A 214 -18.47 21.96 -13.04
N SER A 215 -19.36 22.38 -13.94
CA SER A 215 -19.67 23.81 -14.22
C SER A 215 -20.89 24.27 -13.44
#